data_AF-A0A1B3E9P8-F1
#
_entry.id   AF-A0A1B3E9P8-F1
#
_cell.length_a   1.000
_cell.length_b   1.000
_cell.length_c   1.000
_cell.angle_alpha   90.00
_cell.angle_beta   90.00
_cell.angle_gamma   90.00
#
_symmetry.space_group_name_H-M   'P 1'
#
loop_
_entity.id
_entity.type
_entity.pdbx_description
1 polymer ?
#
loop_
_entity_poly.entity_id
_entity_poly.type
_entity_poly.pdbx_seq_one_letter_code
_entity_poly.pdbx_strand_id
1 'polypeptide(L)'
;MEVSTKAPLPKAKLDLTLPKDLVNQLESGDAMADMPDQPMLPKMFVEKPVPESPFQLNGKLITNEREDDYWRSVEGAELQFEFKR
;
A
#
# COMPACT_ATOMS: atom_id res chain seq x y z
N MET A 1 40.01 0.97 12.35
CA MET A 1 39.30 1.67 13.45
C MET A 1 38.65 2.88 12.84
N GLU A 2 37.33 2.81 12.67
CA GLU A 2 36.50 3.85 12.09
C GLU A 2 36.06 4.80 13.20
N VAL A 3 36.32 6.10 13.06
CA VAL A 3 35.67 7.12 13.90
C VAL A 3 35.27 8.28 12.99
N SER A 4 34.03 8.25 12.49
CA SER A 4 33.45 9.40 11.79
C SER A 4 32.87 10.36 12.83
N THR A 5 33.59 11.45 13.09
CA THR A 5 33.16 12.53 13.97
C THR A 5 32.10 13.39 13.26
N LYS A 6 30.82 13.28 13.64
CA LYS A 6 29.77 14.20 13.18
C LYS A 6 29.95 15.57 13.82
N ALA A 7 30.70 16.45 13.17
CA ALA A 7 30.74 17.87 13.51
C ALA A 7 29.39 18.54 13.12
N PRO A 8 28.78 19.36 13.98
CA PRO A 8 27.55 20.07 13.64
C PRO A 8 27.81 21.10 12.52
N LEU A 9 26.96 21.07 11.51
CA LEU A 9 27.08 21.92 10.33
C LEU A 9 26.78 23.39 10.69
N PRO A 10 27.52 24.35 10.10
CA PRO A 10 27.26 25.76 10.31
C PRO A 10 25.87 26.13 9.78
N LYS A 11 25.16 26.98 10.52
CA LYS A 11 23.81 27.43 10.13
C LYS A 11 23.88 28.18 8.81
N ALA A 12 23.09 27.74 7.84
CA ALA A 12 22.96 28.43 6.57
C ALA A 12 22.33 29.81 6.80
N LYS A 13 22.94 30.85 6.21
CA LYS A 13 22.34 32.18 6.14
C LYS A 13 21.28 32.15 5.05
N LEU A 14 20.07 31.75 5.42
CA LEU A 14 18.93 31.67 4.52
C LEU A 14 18.00 32.84 4.80
N ASP A 15 17.74 33.63 3.76
CA ASP A 15 16.73 34.69 3.80
C ASP A 15 15.40 34.09 3.35
N LEU A 16 14.43 34.07 4.27
CA LEU A 16 13.09 33.53 4.07
C LEU A 16 12.06 34.65 3.87
N THR A 17 12.50 35.85 3.52
CA THR A 17 11.59 36.95 3.22
C THR A 17 10.80 36.68 1.95
N LEU A 18 9.50 36.92 2.01
CA LEU A 18 8.62 36.73 0.87
C LEU A 18 8.71 37.95 -0.06
N PRO A 19 8.98 37.78 -1.36
CA PRO A 19 8.98 38.86 -2.34
C PRO A 19 7.63 39.61 -2.38
N LYS A 20 7.70 40.94 -2.54
CA LYS A 20 6.52 41.82 -2.52
C LYS A 20 5.48 41.44 -3.58
N ASP A 21 5.93 40.99 -4.74
CA ASP A 21 5.03 40.52 -5.81
C ASP A 21 4.18 39.31 -5.40
N LEU A 22 4.71 38.45 -4.52
CA LEU A 22 3.98 37.29 -3.99
C LEU A 22 3.05 37.68 -2.83
N VAL A 23 3.42 38.69 -2.04
CA VAL A 23 2.55 39.26 -1.00
C VAL A 23 1.28 39.85 -1.62
N ASN A 24 1.39 40.50 -2.77
CA ASN A 24 0.23 41.11 -3.44
C ASN A 24 -0.74 40.06 -4.03
N GLN A 25 -0.27 38.83 -4.26
CA GLN A 25 -1.07 37.71 -4.78
C GLN A 25 -1.70 36.87 -3.67
N LEU A 26 -1.34 37.12 -2.41
CA LEU A 26 -1.92 36.45 -1.26
C LEU A 26 -3.31 37.02 -0.98
N GLU A 27 -4.34 36.35 -1.47
CA GLU A 27 -5.72 36.65 -1.11
C GLU A 27 -5.97 36.19 0.34
N SER A 28 -6.54 37.08 1.16
CA SER A 28 -7.03 36.73 2.50
C SER A 28 -8.36 36.02 2.36
N GLY A 29 -8.33 34.77 1.91
CA GLY A 29 -9.53 34.04 1.51
C GLY A 29 -9.55 32.64 2.07
N ASP A 30 -10.65 32.34 2.77
CA ASP A 30 -11.12 31.00 3.11
C ASP A 30 -11.47 30.25 1.81
N ALA A 31 -10.45 29.99 0.98
CA ALA A 31 -10.57 29.36 -0.34
C ALA A 31 -11.11 27.92 -0.27
N MET A 32 -11.33 27.43 0.96
CA MET A 32 -11.87 26.10 1.25
C MET A 32 -13.39 26.14 1.50
N ALA A 33 -14.00 27.30 1.74
CA ALA A 33 -15.43 27.40 2.08
C ALA A 33 -16.37 27.05 0.90
N ASP A 34 -15.92 27.28 -0.34
CA ASP A 34 -16.70 27.04 -1.56
C ASP A 34 -16.27 25.75 -2.29
N MET A 35 -15.35 24.98 -1.70
CA MET A 35 -15.00 23.68 -2.28
C MET A 35 -16.12 22.68 -1.99
N PRO A 36 -16.64 21.99 -3.02
CA PRO A 36 -17.57 20.90 -2.78
C PRO A 36 -16.91 19.90 -1.84
N ASP A 37 -17.67 19.40 -0.87
CA ASP A 37 -17.23 18.44 0.14
C ASP A 37 -17.03 17.06 -0.51
N GLN A 38 -16.08 17.00 -1.44
CA GLN A 38 -15.68 15.78 -2.12
C GLN A 38 -14.58 15.16 -1.27
N PRO A 39 -14.76 13.93 -0.76
CA PRO A 39 -13.73 13.29 0.02
C PRO A 39 -12.47 13.15 -0.84
N MET A 40 -11.37 13.79 -0.40
CA MET A 40 -10.08 13.72 -1.09
C MET A 40 -9.52 12.30 -1.16
N LEU A 41 -10.01 11.42 -0.28
CA LEU A 41 -9.55 10.04 -0.18
C LEU A 41 -10.45 9.10 -0.97
N PRO A 42 -9.86 8.23 -1.82
CA PRO A 42 -10.57 7.09 -2.37
C PRO A 42 -11.18 6.24 -1.24
N LYS A 43 -12.39 5.72 -1.45
CA LYS A 43 -13.03 4.81 -0.49
C LYS A 43 -12.26 3.48 -0.45
N MET A 44 -11.39 3.31 0.56
CA MET A 44 -10.54 2.12 0.72
C MET A 44 -11.31 0.88 1.21
N PHE A 45 -12.54 1.08 1.71
CA PHE A 45 -13.32 0.07 2.43
C PHE A 45 -14.74 -0.09 1.87
N VAL A 46 -14.87 -0.12 0.55
CA VAL A 46 -16.11 -0.55 -0.09
C VAL A 46 -16.13 -2.08 -0.08
N GLU A 47 -17.25 -2.70 0.27
CA GLU A 47 -17.47 -4.12 0.00
C GLU A 47 -17.29 -4.34 -1.50
N LYS A 48 -16.14 -4.89 -1.89
CA LYS A 48 -15.94 -5.30 -3.27
C LYS A 48 -17.00 -6.34 -3.56
N PRO A 49 -17.78 -6.20 -4.66
CA PRO A 49 -18.61 -7.30 -5.10
C PRO A 49 -17.70 -8.51 -5.20
N VAL A 50 -18.06 -9.61 -4.54
CA VAL A 50 -17.31 -10.87 -4.63
C VAL A 50 -17.19 -11.13 -6.12
N PRO A 51 -15.99 -11.03 -6.71
CA PRO A 51 -15.86 -11.32 -8.12
C PRO A 51 -16.33 -12.76 -8.27
N GLU A 52 -17.39 -12.98 -9.05
CA GLU A 52 -17.83 -14.32 -9.37
C GLU A 52 -16.66 -14.97 -10.12
N SER A 53 -15.88 -15.77 -9.40
CA SER A 53 -14.73 -16.46 -9.97
C SER A 53 -15.26 -17.33 -11.12
N PRO A 54 -14.66 -17.26 -12.33
CA PRO A 54 -15.12 -18.03 -13.48
C PRO A 54 -14.93 -19.54 -13.29
N PHE A 55 -14.18 -19.92 -12.25
CA PHE A 55 -14.01 -21.30 -11.81
C PHE A 55 -14.09 -21.42 -10.29
N GLN A 56 -14.51 -22.57 -9.82
CA GLN A 56 -14.28 -23.02 -8.44
C GLN A 56 -12.96 -23.79 -8.41
N LEU A 57 -12.08 -23.47 -7.46
CA LEU A 57 -10.78 -24.10 -7.29
C LEU A 57 -10.79 -24.95 -6.02
N ASN A 58 -10.52 -26.24 -6.16
CA ASN A 58 -10.30 -27.18 -5.07
C ASN A 58 -8.86 -27.71 -5.10
N GLY A 59 -8.36 -28.25 -3.99
CA GLY A 59 -7.04 -28.88 -3.97
C GLY A 59 -6.87 -29.88 -2.85
N LYS A 60 -5.99 -30.86 -3.05
CA LYS A 60 -5.61 -31.86 -2.04
C LYS A 60 -4.11 -32.11 -2.07
N LEU A 61 -3.52 -32.36 -0.89
CA LEU A 61 -2.15 -32.83 -0.79
C LEU A 61 -2.07 -34.32 -1.09
N ILE A 62 -1.01 -34.73 -1.76
CA ILE A 62 -0.67 -36.12 -2.02
C ILE A 62 0.40 -36.49 -0.99
N THR A 63 0.10 -37.47 -0.14
CA THR A 63 0.99 -37.88 0.95
C THR A 63 1.32 -39.37 0.87
N ASN A 64 2.55 -39.74 1.19
CA ASN A 64 3.03 -41.11 1.27
C ASN A 64 2.81 -41.68 2.67
N GLU A 65 2.03 -42.76 2.77
CA GLU A 65 1.66 -43.41 4.03
C GLU A 65 2.82 -44.18 4.70
N ARG A 66 3.97 -44.32 4.06
CA ARG A 66 5.15 -45.02 4.63
C ARG A 66 6.01 -44.13 5.53
N GLU A 67 5.78 -42.82 5.53
CA GLU A 67 6.48 -41.86 6.40
C GLU A 67 5.54 -41.33 7.49
N ASP A 68 5.97 -41.40 8.74
CA ASP A 68 5.18 -40.96 9.91
C ASP A 68 5.20 -39.43 10.09
N ASP A 69 6.20 -38.75 9.53
CA ASP A 69 6.38 -37.31 9.64
C ASP A 69 5.55 -36.58 8.57
N TYR A 70 4.37 -36.05 8.93
CA TYR A 70 3.44 -35.38 8.00
C TYR A 70 4.09 -34.41 7.00
N TRP A 71 5.05 -33.60 7.44
CA TRP A 71 5.75 -32.64 6.57
C TRP A 71 6.70 -33.28 5.56
N ARG A 72 7.22 -34.47 5.86
CA ARG A 72 8.09 -35.26 5.00
C ARG A 72 7.29 -36.19 4.09
N SER A 73 6.14 -36.66 4.57
CA SER A 73 5.21 -37.49 3.81
C SER A 73 4.60 -36.77 2.60
N VAL A 74 4.68 -35.43 2.50
CA VAL A 74 4.12 -34.68 1.36
C VAL A 74 4.89 -34.98 0.08
N GLU A 75 4.28 -35.75 -0.81
CA GLU A 75 4.82 -36.12 -2.13
C GLU A 75 4.43 -35.09 -3.20
N GLY A 76 3.28 -34.42 -3.03
CA GLY A 76 2.83 -33.41 -3.98
C GLY A 76 1.52 -32.74 -3.62
N ALA A 77 0.97 -31.98 -4.57
CA ALA A 77 -0.32 -31.32 -4.45
C ALA A 77 -1.06 -31.36 -5.80
N GLU A 78 -2.36 -31.54 -5.74
CA GLU A 78 -3.25 -31.53 -6.89
C GLU A 78 -4.21 -30.34 -6.79
N LEU A 79 -4.43 -29.65 -7.91
CA LEU A 79 -5.40 -28.56 -8.05
C LEU A 79 -6.48 -28.98 -9.05
N GLN A 80 -7.75 -28.73 -8.71
CA GLN A 80 -8.91 -29.03 -9.55
C GLN A 80 -9.68 -27.74 -9.84
N PHE A 81 -9.87 -27.46 -11.13
CA PHE A 81 -10.59 -26.29 -11.61
C PHE A 81 -11.95 -26.73 -12.17
N GLU A 82 -13.05 -26.19 -11.64
CA GLU A 82 -14.39 -26.37 -12.18
C GLU A 82 -14.88 -25.05 -12.77
N PHE A 83 -14.95 -24.97 -14.09
CA PHE A 83 -15.40 -23.76 -14.79
C PHE A 83 -16.93 -23.67 -14.79
N LYS A 84 -17.47 -22.54 -14.34
CA LYS A 84 -18.90 -22.25 -14.44
C LYS A 84 -19.22 -21.83 -15.87
N ARG A 85 -20.24 -22.44 -16.49
CA ARG A 85 -20.68 -22.14 -17.87
C ARG A 85 -21.78 -21.08 -17.88
#